data_AF-A0AAV2S7N9-F1
#
_entry.id   AF-A0AAV2S7N9-F1
#
_cell.length_a   1.000
_cell.length_b   1.000
_cell.length_c   1.000
_cell.angle_alpha   90.00
_cell.angle_beta   90.00
_cell.angle_gamma   90.00
#
_symmetry.space_group_name_H-M   'P 1'
#
loop_
_entity.id
_entity.type
_entity.pdbx_description
1 polymer ?
#
loop_
_entity_poly.entity_id
_entity_poly.type
_entity_poly.pdbx_seq_one_letter_code
_entity_poly.pdbx_strand_id
1 'polypeptide(L)'
;CTVNGKPLKDGNTLEKDCIKKTCQRGTVKQEDIEECCIVNGKPMKDGNILEKDCIKKTCQRGTVKQEDIEECCIVNGKPMKDGNILKKDCIKKTCQRGTVKQEDIE
;
A
#
# COMPACT_ATOMS: atom_id res chain seq x y z
N CYS A 1 12.80 27.63 -13.30
CA CYS A 1 13.39 26.29 -13.46
C CYS A 1 12.49 25.42 -14.33
N THR A 2 12.97 24.28 -14.82
CA THR A 2 12.13 23.28 -15.51
C THR A 2 12.17 21.97 -14.75
N VAL A 3 11.01 21.43 -14.39
CA VAL A 3 10.87 20.18 -13.64
C VAL A 3 9.92 19.27 -14.40
N ASN A 4 10.37 18.06 -14.75
CA ASN A 4 9.59 17.07 -15.51
C ASN A 4 8.98 17.66 -16.80
N GLY A 5 9.74 18.48 -17.52
CA GLY A 5 9.28 19.15 -18.75
C GLY A 5 8.32 20.33 -18.55
N LYS A 6 7.99 20.71 -17.30
CA LYS A 6 7.10 21.85 -17.01
C LYS A 6 7.87 23.02 -16.37
N PRO A 7 7.54 24.28 -16.72
CA PRO A 7 8.13 25.44 -16.06
C PRO A 7 7.67 25.51 -14.60
N LEU A 8 8.62 25.72 -13.71
CA LEU A 8 8.41 25.99 -12.29
C LEU A 8 8.96 27.39 -11.99
N LYS A 9 8.08 28.29 -11.51
CA LYS A 9 8.45 29.67 -11.15
C LYS A 9 9.43 29.68 -9.98
N ASP A 10 10.25 30.72 -9.93
CA ASP A 10 11.17 30.91 -8.80
C ASP A 10 10.40 31.05 -7.48
N GLY A 11 10.89 30.40 -6.43
CA GLY A 11 10.22 30.33 -5.12
C GLY A 11 9.08 29.31 -5.05
N ASN A 12 8.63 28.73 -6.17
CA ASN A 12 7.58 27.73 -6.16
C ASN A 12 8.12 26.32 -5.91
N THR A 13 7.21 25.49 -5.39
CA THR A 13 7.45 24.10 -5.04
C THR A 13 6.55 23.16 -5.86
N LEU A 14 7.06 21.98 -6.19
CA LEU A 14 6.30 20.86 -6.72
C LEU A 14 6.54 19.63 -5.83
N GLU A 15 5.48 19.04 -5.32
CA GLU A 15 5.53 17.81 -4.53
C GLU A 15 4.91 16.65 -5.30
N LYS A 16 5.69 15.58 -5.47
CA LYS A 16 5.25 14.36 -6.16
C LYS A 16 6.07 13.18 -5.67
N ASP A 17 5.44 12.04 -5.48
CA ASP A 17 6.13 10.76 -5.25
C ASP A 17 7.10 10.78 -4.04
N CYS A 18 6.67 11.32 -2.89
CA CYS A 18 7.51 11.55 -1.70
C CYS A 18 8.70 12.51 -1.91
N ILE A 19 8.72 13.26 -3.01
CA ILE A 19 9.81 14.19 -3.33
C ILE A 19 9.24 15.60 -3.46
N LYS A 20 9.91 16.55 -2.82
CA LYS A 20 9.67 17.99 -2.95
C LYS A 20 10.75 18.59 -3.83
N LYS A 21 10.34 19.34 -4.86
CA LYS A 21 11.23 20.06 -5.76
C LYS A 21 10.95 21.55 -5.68
N THR A 22 11.96 22.35 -5.35
CA THR A 22 11.84 23.80 -5.18
C THR A 22 12.72 24.50 -6.21
N CYS A 23 12.18 25.49 -6.93
CA CYS A 23 12.99 26.35 -7.78
C CYS A 23 13.56 27.51 -6.95
N GLN A 24 14.89 27.64 -6.90
CA GLN A 24 15.58 28.74 -6.23
C GLN A 24 16.65 29.34 -7.14
N ARG A 25 16.46 30.60 -7.52
CA ARG A 25 17.34 31.36 -8.42
C ARG A 25 17.74 30.59 -9.66
N GLY A 26 16.76 29.95 -10.30
CA GLY A 26 16.98 29.16 -11.52
C GLY A 26 17.53 27.74 -11.31
N THR A 27 17.87 27.34 -10.07
CA THR A 27 18.31 25.98 -9.73
C THR A 27 17.18 25.19 -9.07
N VAL A 28 17.06 23.90 -9.42
CA VAL A 28 16.10 22.99 -8.75
C VAL A 28 16.78 22.35 -7.55
N LYS A 29 16.25 22.57 -6.36
CA LYS A 29 16.58 21.77 -5.16
C LYS A 29 15.57 20.66 -5.01
N GLN A 30 16.03 19.50 -4.57
CA GLN A 30 15.21 18.31 -4.34
C GLN A 30 15.42 17.83 -2.91
N GLU A 31 14.32 17.52 -2.22
CA GLU A 31 14.30 17.03 -0.85
C GLU A 31 13.28 15.89 -0.74
N ASP A 32 13.56 14.89 0.10
CA ASP A 32 12.59 13.86 0.42
C ASP A 32 11.57 14.40 1.43
N ILE A 33 10.31 14.01 1.27
CA ILE A 33 9.24 14.36 2.19
C ILE A 33 9.32 13.38 3.37
N GLU A 34 9.81 13.85 4.52
CA GLU A 34 10.10 13.03 5.70
C GLU A 34 8.94 12.14 6.16
N GLU A 35 7.71 12.61 6.04
CA GLU A 35 6.53 11.87 6.51
C GLU A 35 6.07 10.78 5.53
N CYS A 36 6.64 10.73 4.34
CA CYS A 36 6.24 9.83 3.27
C CYS A 36 6.99 8.49 3.35
N CYS A 37 6.29 7.39 3.08
CA CYS A 37 6.86 6.05 3.12
C CYS A 37 7.02 5.45 1.72
N ILE A 38 7.92 4.49 1.57
CA ILE A 38 8.02 3.66 0.36
C ILE A 38 7.48 2.26 0.66
N VAL A 39 6.39 1.88 -0.01
CA VAL A 39 5.76 0.57 0.11
C VAL A 39 5.77 -0.14 -1.24
N ASN A 40 6.41 -1.32 -1.29
CA ASN A 40 6.56 -2.12 -2.50
C ASN A 40 7.14 -1.30 -3.68
N GLY A 41 8.14 -0.45 -3.40
CA GLY A 41 8.77 0.43 -4.39
C GLY A 41 7.92 1.61 -4.84
N LYS A 42 6.76 1.87 -4.21
CA LYS A 42 5.90 3.02 -4.51
C LYS A 42 5.81 3.99 -3.33
N PRO A 43 5.80 5.30 -3.60
CA PRO A 43 5.58 6.33 -2.60
C PRO A 43 4.17 6.23 -2.02
N MET A 44 4.07 6.41 -0.72
CA MET A 44 2.84 6.33 0.05
C MET A 44 2.85 7.46 1.07
N LYS A 45 1.86 8.36 0.97
CA LYS A 45 1.75 9.50 1.88
C LYS A 45 1.50 9.04 3.31
N ASP A 46 1.88 9.89 4.26
CA ASP A 46 1.56 9.68 5.66
C ASP A 46 0.06 9.46 5.87
N GLY A 47 -0.29 8.57 6.80
CA GLY A 47 -1.66 8.22 7.13
C GLY A 47 -2.39 7.35 6.10
N ASN A 48 -1.81 7.14 4.91
CA ASN A 48 -2.41 6.23 3.94
C ASN A 48 -2.33 4.78 4.43
N ILE A 49 -3.20 3.94 3.88
CA ILE A 49 -3.28 2.50 4.11
C ILE A 49 -3.23 1.78 2.77
N LEU A 50 -2.49 0.67 2.71
CA LEU A 50 -2.48 -0.27 1.60
C LEU A 50 -2.81 -1.66 2.13
N GLU A 51 -3.93 -2.22 1.67
CA GLU A 51 -4.34 -3.59 2.01
C GLU A 51 -4.19 -4.50 0.79
N LYS A 52 -3.41 -5.57 0.94
CA LYS A 52 -3.18 -6.55 -0.12
C LYS A 52 -2.82 -7.89 0.50
N ASP A 53 -3.40 -8.96 -0.03
CA ASP A 53 -3.01 -10.33 0.31
C ASP A 53 -3.05 -10.66 1.82
N CYS A 54 -4.14 -10.30 2.51
CA CYS A 54 -4.29 -10.39 3.97
C CYS A 54 -3.31 -9.55 4.79
N ILE A 55 -2.56 -8.64 4.16
CA ILE A 55 -1.62 -7.75 4.84
C ILE A 55 -2.11 -6.31 4.71
N LYS A 56 -2.12 -5.60 5.83
CA LYS A 56 -2.33 -4.16 5.91
C LYS A 56 -0.99 -3.47 6.13
N LYS A 57 -0.67 -2.49 5.29
CA LYS A 57 0.49 -1.61 5.45
C LYS A 57 0.01 -0.19 5.69
N THR A 58 0.52 0.47 6.71
CA THR A 58 0.16 1.85 7.06
C THR A 58 1.43 2.69 7.07
N CYS A 59 1.39 3.87 6.45
CA CYS A 59 2.47 4.84 6.57
C CYS A 59 2.21 5.73 7.78
N GLN A 60 3.17 5.80 8.69
CA GLN A 60 3.12 6.67 9.87
C GLN A 60 4.47 7.38 10.03
N ARG A 61 4.49 8.68 9.75
CA ARG A 61 5.62 9.60 9.88
C ARG A 61 6.90 9.02 9.28
N GLY A 62 6.82 8.62 8.01
CA GLY A 62 7.94 8.03 7.27
C GLY A 62 8.23 6.56 7.57
N THR A 63 7.50 5.94 8.52
CA THR A 63 7.67 4.53 8.87
C THR A 63 6.51 3.68 8.35
N VAL A 64 6.81 2.56 7.71
CA VAL A 64 5.80 1.57 7.30
C VAL A 64 5.54 0.62 8.46
N LYS A 65 4.30 0.59 8.95
CA LYS A 65 3.81 -0.49 9.81
C LYS A 65 3.11 -1.55 8.96
N GLN A 66 3.30 -2.81 9.31
CA GLN A 66 2.68 -3.94 8.65
C GLN A 66 1.95 -4.81 9.68
N GLU A 67 0.73 -5.19 9.38
CA GLU A 67 -0.13 -6.00 10.25
C GLU A 67 -0.90 -7.01 9.39
N ASP A 68 -1.17 -8.19 9.94
CA ASP A 68 -2.07 -9.17 9.33
C ASP A 68 -3.53 -8.70 9.48
N ILE A 69 -4.33 -8.90 8.44
CA ILE A 69 -5.77 -8.62 8.47
C ILE A 69 -6.44 -9.81 9.17
N GLU A 70 -6.86 -9.61 10.42
CA GLU A 70 -7.39 -10.67 11.30
C GLU A 70 -8.51 -11.49 10.68
N GLU A 71 -9.39 -10.87 9.88
CA GLU A 71 -10.53 -11.56 9.29
C GLU A 71 -10.17 -12.38 8.05
N CYS A 72 -8.95 -12.25 7.54
CA CYS A 72 -8.48 -12.89 6.32
C CYS A 72 -7.85 -14.25 6.60
N CYS A 73 -8.11 -15.23 5.73
CA CYS A 73 -7.61 -16.59 5.86
C CYS A 73 -6.53 -16.90 4.82
N ILE A 74 -5.63 -17.83 5.12
CA ILE A 74 -4.73 -18.42 4.13
C ILE A 74 -5.23 -19.81 3.74
N VAL A 75 -5.66 -19.97 2.49
CA VAL A 75 -6.14 -21.25 1.95
C VAL A 75 -5.22 -21.69 0.83
N ASN A 76 -4.58 -22.85 0.99
CA ASN A 76 -3.61 -23.42 0.03
C ASN A 76 -2.50 -22.42 -0.35
N GLY A 77 -1.97 -21.69 0.65
CA GLY A 77 -0.93 -20.68 0.45
C GLY A 77 -1.41 -19.37 -0.22
N LYS A 78 -2.72 -19.20 -0.44
CA LYS A 78 -3.29 -17.97 -1.00
C LYS A 78 -4.18 -17.25 0.01
N PRO A 79 -4.12 -15.90 0.04
CA PRO A 79 -4.98 -15.08 0.86
C PRO A 79 -6.43 -15.18 0.38
N MET A 80 -7.35 -15.24 1.33
CA MET A 80 -8.77 -15.40 1.12
C MET A 80 -9.51 -14.49 2.08
N LYS A 81 -10.23 -13.49 1.55
CA LYS A 81 -10.98 -12.54 2.37
C LYS A 81 -12.07 -13.24 3.16
N ASP A 82 -12.45 -12.64 4.27
CA ASP A 82 -13.59 -13.09 5.05
C ASP A 82 -14.85 -13.24 4.20
N GLY A 83 -15.64 -14.27 4.51
CA GLY A 83 -16.87 -14.59 3.80
C GLY A 83 -16.68 -15.23 2.43
N ASN A 84 -15.46 -15.24 1.88
CA ASN A 84 -15.21 -15.92 0.61
C ASN A 84 -15.35 -17.43 0.76
N ILE A 85 -15.60 -18.10 -0.37
CA ILE A 85 -15.72 -19.56 -0.47
C ILE A 85 -14.83 -20.06 -1.61
N LEU A 86 -14.10 -21.14 -1.37
CA LEU A 86 -13.33 -21.88 -2.37
C LEU A 86 -13.91 -23.29 -2.46
N LYS A 87 -14.41 -23.70 -3.63
CA LYS A 87 -14.86 -25.08 -3.90
C LYS A 87 -13.89 -25.77 -4.84
N LYS A 88 -13.37 -26.93 -4.47
CA LYS A 88 -12.46 -27.73 -5.29
C LYS A 88 -12.51 -29.20 -4.84
N ASP A 89 -12.54 -30.13 -5.79
CA ASP A 89 -12.44 -31.58 -5.53
C ASP A 89 -13.41 -32.09 -4.44
N CYS A 90 -14.71 -31.79 -4.58
CA CYS A 90 -15.75 -32.13 -3.59
C CYS A 90 -15.53 -31.54 -2.18
N ILE A 91 -14.64 -30.56 -2.04
CA ILE A 91 -14.38 -29.86 -0.79
C ILE A 91 -14.75 -28.39 -0.94
N LYS A 92 -15.49 -27.87 0.03
CA LYS A 92 -15.78 -26.44 0.19
C LYS A 92 -15.00 -25.90 1.38
N LYS A 93 -14.20 -24.86 1.14
CA LYS A 93 -13.50 -24.08 2.17
C LYS A 93 -14.13 -22.70 2.26
N THR A 94 -14.46 -22.25 3.45
CA THR A 94 -15.03 -20.92 3.71
C THR A 94 -14.12 -20.18 4.68
N CYS A 95 -13.79 -18.93 4.38
CA CYS A 95 -13.10 -18.07 5.35
C CYS A 95 -14.14 -17.41 6.25
N GLN A 96 -14.00 -17.56 7.57
CA GLN A 96 -14.84 -16.90 8.57
C GLN A 96 -13.98 -16.38 9.70
N ARG A 97 -13.88 -15.05 9.80
CA ARG A 97 -13.16 -14.29 10.83
C ARG A 97 -11.75 -14.84 11.05
N GLY A 98 -10.98 -14.96 9.97
CA GLY A 98 -9.61 -15.49 10.01
C GLY A 98 -9.50 -17.01 10.10
N THR A 99 -10.61 -17.73 10.21
CA THR A 99 -10.63 -19.20 10.33
C THR A 99 -11.13 -19.85 9.06
N VAL A 100 -10.40 -20.85 8.56
CA VAL A 100 -10.85 -21.68 7.43
C VAL A 100 -11.75 -22.79 7.94
N LYS A 101 -13.02 -22.79 7.53
CA LYS A 101 -13.92 -23.94 7.68
C LYS A 101 -13.87 -24.79 6.43
N GLN A 102 -13.80 -26.10 6.60
CA GLN A 102 -13.80 -27.05 5.50
C GLN A 102 -14.97 -28.04 5.68
N GLU A 103 -15.69 -28.32 4.60
CA GLU A 103 -16.77 -29.30 4.55
C GLU A 103 -16.72 -30.05 3.22
N ASP A 104 -17.05 -31.34 3.24
CA ASP A 104 -17.27 -32.13 2.03
C ASP A 104 -18.61 -31.72 1.40
N ILE A 105 -18.64 -31.65 0.08
CA ILE A 105 -19.82 -31.32 -0.72
C ILE A 105 -20.06 -32.43 -1.74
N GLU A 106 -21.31 -32.89 -1.80
CA GLU A 106 -21.80 -33.92 -2.73
C GLU A 106 -22.06 -33.35 -4.14
#